data_AF-A0A162LBE7-F1
#
_entry.id   AF-A0A162LBE7-F1
#
_cell.length_a   1.000
_cell.length_b   1.000
_cell.length_c   1.000
_cell.angle_alpha   90.00
_cell.angle_beta   90.00
_cell.angle_gamma   90.00
#
_symmetry.space_group_name_H-M   'P 1'
#
loop_
_entity.id
_entity.type
_entity.pdbx_description
1 polymer ?
#
loop_
_entity_poly.entity_id
_entity_poly.type
_entity_poly.pdbx_seq_one_letter_code
_entity_poly.pdbx_strand_id
1 'polypeptide(L)'
;MIADGATLDRVLDFWFGELGPADWFGAGERLDEVIGDRFGRVLAAARRGCCAPWRSTPRGRLAEILVLDQFSRHIHRGTPDAFAADGMALALAQEAVAGGHDLTLTVTERKFLYLPFEHSESLSVHVQAMALFTALGDADALDWERRHLAVLERFGRYPHRNEVLGRVSTPEEQVYLEEPGAGF
;
A
#
# COMPACT_ATOMS: atom_id res chain seq x y z
N MET A 1 -10.14 6.57 -22.11
CA MET A 1 -10.27 7.48 -20.94
C MET A 1 -9.31 6.98 -19.87
N ILE A 2 -8.81 7.79 -18.93
CA ILE A 2 -7.81 7.31 -17.96
C ILE A 2 -8.37 6.20 -17.03
N ALA A 3 -9.69 6.11 -16.87
CA ALA A 3 -10.37 5.11 -16.04
C ALA A 3 -11.24 4.12 -16.84
N ASP A 4 -10.80 3.70 -18.03
CA ASP A 4 -11.43 2.60 -18.77
C ASP A 4 -10.92 1.22 -18.31
N GLY A 5 -11.61 0.15 -18.73
CA GLY A 5 -11.26 -1.23 -18.38
C GLY A 5 -9.86 -1.63 -18.88
N ALA A 6 -9.46 -1.19 -20.06
CA ALA A 6 -8.12 -1.47 -20.59
C ALA A 6 -6.99 -0.83 -19.75
N THR A 7 -7.26 0.26 -19.03
CA THR A 7 -6.29 0.85 -18.12
C THR A 7 -6.23 0.11 -16.78
N LEU A 8 -7.37 -0.39 -16.28
CA LEU A 8 -7.42 -1.29 -15.12
C LEU A 8 -6.61 -2.56 -15.38
N ASP A 9 -6.85 -3.24 -16.51
CA ASP A 9 -6.16 -4.49 -16.84
C ASP A 9 -4.65 -4.27 -16.92
N ARG A 10 -4.20 -3.16 -17.53
CA ARG A 10 -2.77 -2.80 -17.57
C ARG A 10 -2.13 -2.61 -16.20
N VAL A 11 -2.86 -2.10 -15.20
CA VAL A 11 -2.33 -1.97 -13.82
C VAL A 11 -2.11 -3.35 -13.22
N LEU A 12 -3.10 -4.23 -13.34
CA LEU A 12 -3.06 -5.57 -12.75
C LEU A 12 -2.08 -6.49 -13.48
N ASP A 13 -2.05 -6.46 -14.80
CA ASP A 13 -1.14 -7.25 -15.64
C ASP A 13 0.31 -6.82 -15.40
N PHE A 14 0.56 -5.52 -15.27
CA PHE A 14 1.89 -5.05 -14.90
C PHE A 14 2.29 -5.55 -13.51
N TRP A 15 1.44 -5.33 -12.50
CA TRP A 15 1.81 -5.65 -11.12
C TRP A 15 1.89 -7.15 -10.84
N PHE A 16 0.96 -7.96 -11.36
CA PHE A 16 0.89 -9.39 -11.06
C PHE A 16 1.41 -10.30 -12.18
N GLY A 17 1.60 -9.76 -13.39
CA GLY A 17 2.08 -10.51 -14.55
C GLY A 17 3.53 -10.19 -14.94
N GLU A 18 3.92 -8.91 -14.95
CA GLU A 18 5.28 -8.49 -15.29
C GLU A 18 6.24 -8.47 -14.08
N LEU A 19 5.72 -8.12 -12.90
CA LEU A 19 6.51 -8.01 -11.68
C LEU A 19 6.35 -9.24 -10.76
N GLY A 20 7.34 -9.45 -9.89
CA GLY A 20 7.29 -10.46 -8.84
C GLY A 20 7.66 -9.93 -7.46
N PRO A 21 7.76 -10.82 -6.46
CA PRO A 21 8.05 -10.44 -5.07
C PRO A 21 9.31 -9.60 -4.87
N ALA A 22 10.34 -9.81 -5.70
CA ALA A 22 11.58 -9.04 -5.65
C ALA A 22 11.40 -7.59 -6.12
N ASP A 23 10.43 -7.33 -7.00
CA ASP A 23 10.12 -6.02 -7.54
C ASP A 23 9.16 -5.25 -6.63
N TRP A 24 8.15 -5.93 -6.07
CA TRP A 24 7.07 -5.30 -5.28
C TRP A 24 7.56 -4.59 -4.02
N PHE A 25 8.54 -5.19 -3.33
CA PHE A 25 9.06 -4.69 -2.06
C PHE A 25 10.53 -4.22 -2.17
N GLY A 26 11.11 -4.30 -3.35
CA GLY A 26 12.46 -3.85 -3.63
C GLY A 26 12.54 -2.35 -3.86
N ALA A 27 13.70 -1.77 -3.59
CA ALA A 27 14.05 -0.44 -4.07
C ALA A 27 14.78 -0.56 -5.41
N GLY A 28 14.36 0.21 -6.43
CA GLY A 28 15.04 0.25 -7.71
C GLY A 28 14.61 1.45 -8.55
N GLU A 29 15.52 2.42 -8.71
CA GLU A 29 15.27 3.67 -9.45
C GLU A 29 14.70 3.41 -10.85
N ARG A 30 15.20 2.37 -11.54
CA ARG A 30 14.72 1.98 -12.87
C ARG A 30 13.26 1.51 -12.87
N LEU A 31 12.82 0.81 -11.82
CA LEU A 31 11.43 0.37 -11.69
C LEU A 31 10.52 1.57 -11.36
N ASP A 32 10.98 2.46 -10.48
CA ASP A 32 10.26 3.68 -10.11
C ASP A 32 9.99 4.56 -11.33
N GLU A 33 11.00 4.76 -12.19
CA GLU A 33 10.87 5.48 -13.48
C GLU A 33 9.84 4.82 -14.40
N VAL A 34 9.91 3.49 -14.56
CA VAL A 34 8.96 2.74 -15.40
C VAL A 34 7.52 2.87 -14.88
N ILE A 35 7.31 2.82 -13.57
CA ILE A 35 6.00 2.99 -12.96
C ILE A 35 5.50 4.43 -13.16
N GLY A 36 6.38 5.42 -12.97
CA GLY A 36 6.09 6.84 -13.21
C GLY A 36 5.63 7.11 -14.64
N ASP A 37 6.40 6.65 -15.62
CA ASP A 37 6.12 6.84 -17.04
C ASP A 37 4.81 6.18 -17.48
N ARG A 38 4.57 4.94 -17.03
CA ARG A 38 3.39 4.17 -17.44
C ARG A 38 2.12 4.61 -16.71
N PHE A 39 2.22 4.93 -15.42
CA PHE A 39 1.06 5.03 -14.54
C PHE A 39 0.93 6.36 -13.77
N GLY A 40 1.86 7.30 -13.90
CA GLY A 40 1.77 8.60 -13.22
C GLY A 40 0.49 9.37 -13.49
N ARG A 41 -0.05 9.30 -14.72
CA ARG A 41 -1.36 9.89 -15.04
C ARG A 41 -2.53 9.16 -14.39
N VAL A 42 -2.41 7.85 -14.20
CA VAL A 42 -3.42 7.02 -13.53
C VAL A 42 -3.43 7.36 -12.04
N LEU A 43 -2.26 7.46 -11.40
CA LEU A 43 -2.12 7.93 -10.01
C LEU A 43 -2.74 9.32 -9.83
N ALA A 44 -2.42 10.27 -10.70
CA ALA A 44 -2.99 11.60 -10.65
C ALA A 44 -4.53 11.59 -10.78
N ALA A 45 -5.09 10.71 -11.61
CA ALA A 45 -6.54 10.54 -11.76
C ALA A 45 -7.18 9.86 -10.54
N ALA A 46 -6.54 8.82 -10.01
CA ALA A 46 -7.00 8.09 -8.82
C ALA A 46 -7.05 9.02 -7.59
N ARG A 47 -6.02 9.85 -7.35
CA ARG A 47 -5.99 10.86 -6.28
C ARG A 47 -7.12 11.89 -6.38
N ARG A 48 -7.71 12.08 -7.56
CA ARG A 48 -8.88 12.96 -7.80
C ARG A 48 -10.22 12.21 -7.77
N GLY A 49 -10.22 10.91 -7.45
CA GLY A 49 -11.43 10.07 -7.47
C GLY A 49 -11.96 9.74 -8.87
N CYS A 50 -11.19 10.01 -9.93
CA CYS A 50 -11.65 9.79 -11.30
C CYS A 50 -11.72 8.30 -11.69
N CYS A 51 -11.17 7.40 -10.88
CA CYS A 51 -11.21 5.95 -11.08
C CYS A 51 -12.46 5.28 -10.49
N ALA A 52 -13.44 6.06 -9.98
CA ALA A 52 -14.68 5.53 -9.40
C ALA A 52 -15.38 4.44 -10.23
N PRO A 53 -15.43 4.47 -11.59
CA PRO A 53 -16.00 3.39 -12.38
C PRO A 53 -15.36 2.01 -12.15
N TRP A 54 -14.08 1.94 -11.75
CA TRP A 54 -13.40 0.67 -11.47
C TRP A 54 -13.96 -0.05 -10.24
N ARG A 55 -14.60 0.69 -9.32
CA ARG A 55 -15.09 0.15 -8.04
C ARG A 55 -16.27 -0.80 -8.18
N SER A 56 -16.81 -0.97 -9.38
CA SER A 56 -17.91 -1.91 -9.66
C SER A 56 -17.48 -3.39 -9.64
N THR A 57 -16.17 -3.68 -9.62
CA THR A 57 -15.66 -5.06 -9.54
C THR A 57 -14.56 -5.20 -8.48
N PRO A 58 -14.37 -6.39 -7.89
CA PRO A 58 -13.27 -6.67 -6.96
C PRO A 58 -11.89 -6.32 -7.51
N ARG A 59 -11.60 -6.75 -8.75
CA ARG A 59 -10.32 -6.47 -9.42
C ARG A 59 -10.12 -4.98 -9.70
N GLY A 60 -11.18 -4.25 -10.04
CA GLY A 60 -11.08 -2.80 -10.26
C GLY A 60 -10.87 -2.01 -8.97
N ARG A 61 -11.48 -2.43 -7.85
CA ARG A 61 -11.16 -1.89 -6.52
C ARG A 61 -9.68 -2.12 -6.19
N LEU A 62 -9.18 -3.35 -6.39
CA LEU A 62 -7.78 -3.68 -6.18
C LEU A 62 -6.85 -2.82 -7.04
N ALA A 63 -7.16 -2.62 -8.33
CA ALA A 63 -6.34 -1.81 -9.21
C ALA A 63 -6.24 -0.35 -8.74
N GLU A 64 -7.35 0.25 -8.29
CA GLU A 64 -7.34 1.61 -7.74
C GLU A 64 -6.52 1.68 -6.44
N ILE A 65 -6.67 0.70 -5.54
CA ILE A 65 -5.91 0.61 -4.30
C ILE A 65 -4.41 0.45 -4.57
N LEU A 66 -4.02 -0.43 -5.50
CA LEU A 66 -2.63 -0.64 -5.90
C LEU A 66 -1.97 0.64 -6.42
N VAL A 67 -2.69 1.42 -7.24
CA VAL A 67 -2.18 2.68 -7.75
C VAL A 67 -1.99 3.68 -6.60
N LEU A 68 -2.98 3.81 -5.72
CA LEU A 68 -2.95 4.78 -4.62
C LEU A 68 -1.91 4.42 -3.56
N ASP A 69 -1.69 3.13 -3.29
CA ASP A 69 -0.81 2.67 -2.22
C ASP A 69 0.59 2.30 -2.74
N GLN A 70 0.68 1.32 -3.64
CA GLN A 70 1.97 0.81 -4.10
C GLN A 70 2.62 1.75 -5.12
N PHE A 71 1.91 2.17 -6.17
CA PHE A 71 2.52 3.00 -7.21
C PHE A 71 2.87 4.39 -6.68
N SER A 72 2.08 4.93 -5.76
CA SER A 72 2.41 6.19 -5.06
C SER A 72 3.79 6.12 -4.40
N ARG A 73 4.10 5.02 -3.70
CA ARG A 73 5.40 4.81 -3.01
C ARG A 73 6.58 4.71 -3.98
N HIS A 74 6.38 4.08 -5.14
CA HIS A 74 7.40 4.01 -6.19
C HIS A 74 7.60 5.38 -6.88
N ILE A 75 6.52 6.01 -7.34
CA ILE A 75 6.56 7.25 -8.14
C ILE A 75 7.11 8.43 -7.32
N HIS A 76 6.79 8.48 -6.04
CA HIS A 76 7.11 9.59 -5.15
C HIS A 76 8.11 9.21 -4.05
N ARG A 77 8.94 8.17 -4.30
CA ARG A 77 9.90 7.65 -3.31
C ARG A 77 10.74 8.78 -2.69
N GLY A 78 10.89 8.73 -1.37
CA GLY A 78 11.67 9.72 -0.63
C GLY A 78 11.01 11.10 -0.53
N THR A 79 9.73 11.24 -0.91
CA THR A 79 8.97 12.48 -0.79
C THR A 79 7.67 12.27 0.01
N PRO A 80 7.11 13.33 0.63
CA PRO A 80 5.83 13.22 1.36
C PRO A 80 4.69 12.69 0.49
N ASP A 81 4.74 12.94 -0.83
CA ASP A 81 3.72 12.53 -1.78
C ASP A 81 3.57 11.00 -1.87
N ALA A 82 4.58 10.22 -1.48
CA ALA A 82 4.49 8.76 -1.40
C ALA A 82 3.33 8.30 -0.51
N PHE A 83 3.05 9.03 0.57
CA PHE A 83 2.06 8.70 1.60
C PHE A 83 0.77 9.51 1.46
N ALA A 84 0.72 10.46 0.53
CA ALA A 84 -0.38 11.42 0.43
C ALA A 84 -1.72 10.78 0.03
N ALA A 85 -1.70 9.55 -0.47
CA ALA A 85 -2.88 8.78 -0.85
C ALA A 85 -3.27 7.68 0.16
N ASP A 86 -2.49 7.46 1.23
CA ASP A 86 -2.68 6.37 2.20
C ASP A 86 -4.11 6.38 2.78
N GLY A 87 -4.61 7.56 3.17
CA GLY A 87 -5.97 7.68 3.72
C GLY A 87 -7.08 7.28 2.73
N MET A 88 -6.92 7.61 1.45
CA MET A 88 -7.89 7.21 0.41
C MET A 88 -7.77 5.72 0.09
N ALA A 89 -6.56 5.18 0.01
CA ALA A 89 -6.33 3.76 -0.19
C ALA A 89 -6.95 2.93 0.94
N LEU A 90 -6.77 3.34 2.19
CA LEU A 90 -7.36 2.69 3.37
C LEU A 90 -8.89 2.71 3.32
N ALA A 91 -9.50 3.87 3.04
CA ALA A 91 -10.95 3.97 2.96
C ALA A 91 -11.55 3.02 1.89
N LEU A 92 -10.91 2.95 0.71
CA LEU A 92 -11.34 2.06 -0.36
C LEU A 92 -11.13 0.59 -0.03
N ALA A 93 -10.05 0.25 0.68
CA ALA A 93 -9.78 -1.10 1.15
C ALA A 93 -10.81 -1.54 2.22
N GLN A 94 -11.17 -0.66 3.15
CA GLN A 94 -12.23 -0.87 4.13
C GLN A 94 -13.59 -1.11 3.46
N GLU A 95 -13.95 -0.30 2.45
CA GLU A 95 -15.17 -0.54 1.68
C GLU A 95 -15.14 -1.88 0.94
N ALA A 96 -13.98 -2.26 0.37
CA ALA A 96 -13.83 -3.52 -0.34
C ALA A 96 -14.04 -4.73 0.58
N VAL A 97 -13.44 -4.70 1.77
CA VAL A 97 -13.61 -5.73 2.81
C VAL A 97 -15.04 -5.76 3.35
N ALA A 98 -15.62 -4.60 3.66
CA ALA A 98 -17.00 -4.52 4.16
C ALA A 98 -18.02 -5.08 3.16
N GLY A 99 -17.76 -4.92 1.85
CA GLY A 99 -18.56 -5.51 0.77
C GLY A 99 -18.22 -6.97 0.44
N GLY A 100 -17.24 -7.59 1.11
CA GLY A 100 -16.78 -8.95 0.83
C GLY A 100 -16.13 -9.12 -0.54
N HIS A 101 -15.69 -8.03 -1.18
CA HIS A 101 -15.10 -8.06 -2.52
C HIS A 101 -13.74 -8.78 -2.52
N ASP A 102 -13.00 -8.68 -1.43
CA ASP A 102 -11.72 -9.34 -1.19
C ASP A 102 -11.82 -10.87 -1.25
N LEU A 103 -12.96 -11.45 -0.87
CA LEU A 103 -13.17 -12.90 -0.82
C LEU A 103 -13.11 -13.61 -2.17
N THR A 104 -13.33 -12.87 -3.27
CA THR A 104 -13.23 -13.39 -4.64
C THR A 104 -11.85 -13.26 -5.27
N LEU A 105 -10.94 -12.53 -4.61
CA LEU A 105 -9.56 -12.35 -5.06
C LEU A 105 -8.71 -13.55 -4.65
N THR A 106 -7.63 -13.78 -5.41
CA THR A 106 -6.57 -14.72 -5.02
C THR A 106 -5.90 -14.28 -3.72
N VAL A 107 -5.19 -15.18 -3.05
CA VAL A 107 -4.45 -14.87 -1.81
C VAL A 107 -3.46 -13.73 -2.03
N THR A 108 -2.69 -13.77 -3.13
CA THR A 108 -1.72 -12.73 -3.47
C THR A 108 -2.39 -11.37 -3.69
N GLU A 109 -3.47 -11.32 -4.46
CA GLU A 109 -4.23 -10.08 -4.69
C GLU A 109 -4.85 -9.51 -3.42
N ARG A 110 -5.41 -10.39 -2.59
CA ARG A 110 -6.02 -10.03 -1.31
C ARG A 110 -4.99 -9.43 -0.35
N LYS A 111 -3.76 -9.94 -0.34
CA LYS A 111 -2.65 -9.34 0.40
C LYS A 111 -2.46 -7.86 0.05
N PHE A 112 -2.39 -7.54 -1.24
CA PHE A 112 -2.25 -6.14 -1.69
C PHE A 112 -3.48 -5.27 -1.40
N LEU A 113 -4.67 -5.87 -1.36
CA LEU A 113 -5.86 -5.17 -0.89
C LEU A 113 -5.78 -4.82 0.61
N TYR A 114 -5.05 -5.61 1.40
CA TYR A 114 -4.90 -5.41 2.85
C TYR A 114 -3.74 -4.50 3.24
N LEU A 115 -2.74 -4.30 2.39
CA LEU A 115 -1.58 -3.42 2.70
C LEU A 115 -1.95 -2.00 3.16
N PRO A 116 -3.00 -1.33 2.66
CA PRO A 116 -3.40 -0.03 3.22
C PRO A 116 -3.76 -0.06 4.71
N PHE A 117 -4.21 -1.22 5.23
CA PHE A 117 -4.43 -1.39 6.68
C PHE A 117 -3.09 -1.47 7.42
N GLU A 118 -2.13 -2.24 6.90
CA GLU A 118 -0.77 -2.39 7.44
C GLU A 118 0.01 -1.07 7.42
N HIS A 119 -0.23 -0.21 6.43
CA HIS A 119 0.46 1.08 6.27
C HIS A 119 -0.11 2.22 7.12
N SER A 120 -1.21 1.99 7.84
CA SER A 120 -1.92 3.02 8.60
C SER A 120 -1.27 3.26 9.95
N GLU A 121 -0.94 4.52 10.29
CA GLU A 121 -0.50 4.92 11.64
C GLU A 121 -1.69 4.99 12.64
N SER A 122 -2.48 3.91 12.75
CA SER A 122 -3.62 3.79 13.67
C SER A 122 -3.75 2.37 14.26
N LEU A 123 -3.61 2.26 15.59
CA LEU A 123 -3.72 0.98 16.30
C LEU A 123 -5.08 0.29 16.07
N SER A 124 -6.17 1.06 16.00
CA SER A 124 -7.50 0.50 15.72
C SER A 124 -7.63 -0.10 14.31
N VAL A 125 -6.84 0.40 13.35
CA VAL A 125 -6.80 -0.16 11.99
C VAL A 125 -5.98 -1.46 12.01
N HIS A 126 -4.86 -1.50 12.73
CA HIS A 126 -4.08 -2.72 12.89
C HIS A 126 -4.84 -3.86 13.59
N VAL A 127 -5.77 -3.56 14.50
CA VAL A 127 -6.66 -4.61 15.05
C VAL A 127 -7.46 -5.31 13.94
N GLN A 128 -7.92 -4.55 12.94
CA GLN A 128 -8.61 -5.12 11.77
C GLN A 128 -7.62 -5.84 10.85
N ALA A 129 -6.45 -5.23 10.59
CA ALA A 129 -5.39 -5.80 9.78
C ALA A 129 -4.96 -7.18 10.30
N MET A 130 -4.70 -7.32 11.61
CA MET A 130 -4.37 -8.58 12.26
C MET A 130 -5.40 -9.68 11.99
N ALA A 131 -6.70 -9.36 12.06
CA ALA A 131 -7.75 -10.31 11.74
C ALA A 131 -7.74 -10.70 10.25
N LEU A 132 -7.56 -9.73 9.36
CA LEU A 132 -7.52 -9.93 7.91
C LEU A 132 -6.32 -10.77 7.48
N PHE A 133 -5.11 -10.42 7.92
CA PHE A 133 -3.88 -11.18 7.63
C PHE A 133 -3.86 -12.56 8.28
N THR A 134 -4.49 -12.74 9.44
CA THR A 134 -4.69 -14.08 10.03
C THR A 134 -5.60 -14.93 9.15
N ALA A 135 -6.73 -14.38 8.69
CA ALA A 135 -7.67 -15.07 7.83
C ALA A 135 -7.11 -15.34 6.41
N LEU A 136 -6.16 -14.53 5.95
CA LEU A 136 -5.47 -14.69 4.68
C LEU A 136 -4.70 -16.02 4.61
N GLY A 137 -4.17 -16.50 5.74
CA GLY A 137 -3.43 -17.77 5.84
C GLY A 137 -2.02 -17.74 5.24
N ASP A 138 -1.51 -16.56 4.89
CA ASP A 138 -0.13 -16.34 4.44
C ASP A 138 0.74 -15.97 5.66
N ALA A 139 1.58 -16.90 6.10
CA ALA A 139 2.38 -16.76 7.31
C ALA A 139 3.40 -15.61 7.22
N ASP A 140 3.97 -15.38 6.03
CA ASP A 140 4.94 -14.32 5.82
C ASP A 140 4.24 -12.96 5.87
N ALA A 141 3.08 -12.83 5.23
CA ALA A 141 2.29 -11.60 5.29
C ALA A 141 1.83 -11.27 6.73
N LEU A 142 1.41 -12.28 7.50
CA LEU A 142 1.04 -12.07 8.90
C LEU A 142 2.24 -11.68 9.78
N ASP A 143 3.45 -12.16 9.48
CA ASP A 143 4.65 -11.76 10.20
C ASP A 143 4.99 -10.27 9.95
N TRP A 144 4.84 -9.81 8.71
CA TRP A 144 5.01 -8.39 8.37
C TRP A 144 4.01 -7.50 9.13
N GLU A 145 2.74 -7.89 9.18
CA GLU A 145 1.72 -7.11 9.89
C GLU A 145 2.04 -7.01 11.38
N ARG A 146 2.53 -8.10 12.00
CA ARG A 146 2.97 -8.09 13.41
C ARG A 146 4.14 -7.15 13.64
N ARG A 147 5.09 -7.07 12.72
CA ARG A 147 6.23 -6.14 12.81
C ARG A 147 5.75 -4.69 12.72
N HIS A 148 4.83 -4.39 11.81
CA HIS A 148 4.24 -3.05 11.69
C HIS A 148 3.46 -2.66 12.97
N LEU A 149 2.63 -3.56 13.49
CA LEU A 149 1.91 -3.33 14.74
C LEU A 149 2.88 -3.09 15.91
N ALA A 150 3.95 -3.87 16.05
CA ALA A 150 4.92 -3.69 17.12
C ALA A 150 5.62 -2.32 17.08
N VAL A 151 5.96 -1.81 15.90
CA VAL A 151 6.50 -0.45 15.73
C VAL A 151 5.46 0.58 16.16
N LEU A 152 4.19 0.38 15.76
CA LEU A 152 3.12 1.30 16.10
C LEU A 152 2.76 1.28 17.59
N GLU A 153 2.81 0.13 18.26
CA GLU A 153 2.64 0.02 19.72
C GLU A 153 3.76 0.74 20.48
N ARG A 154 4.99 0.70 19.96
CA ARG A 154 6.17 1.33 20.59
C ARG A 154 6.19 2.84 20.40
N PHE A 155 5.86 3.35 19.21
CA PHE A 155 6.08 4.75 18.85
C PHE A 155 4.80 5.53 18.52
N GLY A 156 3.66 4.87 18.33
CA GLY A 156 2.41 5.48 17.90
C GLY A 156 2.40 5.98 16.45
N ARG A 157 3.51 5.78 15.71
CA ARG A 157 3.72 6.14 14.30
C ARG A 157 4.87 5.30 13.73
N TYR A 158 5.20 5.45 12.44
CA TYR A 158 6.38 4.85 11.83
C TYR A 158 7.55 5.84 11.79
N PRO A 159 8.62 5.62 12.59
CA PRO A 159 9.74 6.57 12.65
C PRO A 159 10.48 6.77 11.32
N HIS A 160 10.49 5.76 10.44
CA HIS A 160 11.15 5.86 9.13
C HIS A 160 10.51 6.92 8.22
N ARG A 161 9.25 7.31 8.49
CA ARG A 161 8.58 8.38 7.76
C ARG A 161 8.89 9.77 8.32
N ASN A 162 9.60 9.89 9.44
CA ASN A 162 9.76 11.17 10.13
C ASN A 162 10.45 12.22 9.27
N GLU A 163 11.62 11.90 8.71
CA GLU A 163 12.38 12.85 7.88
C GLU A 163 11.57 13.32 6.66
N VAL A 164 11.03 12.37 5.90
CA VAL A 164 10.25 12.66 4.69
C VAL A 164 8.95 13.40 4.98
N LEU A 165 8.34 13.25 6.16
CA LEU A 165 7.16 13.99 6.58
C LEU A 165 7.48 15.26 7.39
N GLY A 166 8.76 15.61 7.54
CA GLY A 166 9.18 16.80 8.31
C GLY A 166 8.91 16.71 9.81
N ARG A 167 8.81 15.50 10.37
CA ARG A 167 8.63 15.24 11.80
C ARG A 167 10.00 15.14 12.48
N VAL A 168 10.11 15.66 13.70
CA VAL A 168 11.31 15.46 14.52
C VAL A 168 11.23 14.08 15.19
N SER A 169 12.27 13.26 15.00
CA SER A 169 12.42 11.97 15.69
C SER A 169 12.80 12.15 17.15
N THR A 170 12.19 11.39 18.06
CA THR A 170 12.62 11.32 19.47
C THR A 170 13.97 10.59 19.59
N PRO A 171 14.69 10.70 20.72
CA PRO A 171 15.92 9.92 20.94
C PRO A 171 15.70 8.41 20.80
N GLU A 172 14.57 7.88 21.29
CA GLU A 172 14.24 6.46 21.19
C GLU A 172 13.96 6.03 19.74
N GLU A 173 13.31 6.90 18.96
CA GLU A 173 13.09 6.68 17.53
C GLU A 173 14.39 6.70 16.74
N GLN A 174 15.35 7.58 17.09
CA GLN A 174 16.67 7.63 16.45
C GLN A 174 17.46 6.34 16.69
N VAL A 175 17.49 5.86 17.94
CA VAL A 175 18.14 4.58 18.28
C VAL A 175 17.50 3.43 17.50
N TYR A 176 16.17 3.39 17.41
CA TYR A 176 15.48 2.37 16.61
C TYR A 176 15.85 2.43 15.13
N LEU A 177 15.95 3.63 14.53
CA LEU A 177 16.33 3.79 13.12
C LEU A 177 17.76 3.33 12.81
N GLU A 178 18.62 3.20 13.82
CA GLU A 178 19.98 2.64 13.68
C GLU A 178 20.00 1.10 13.78
N GLU A 179 18.92 0.45 14.21
CA GLU A 179 18.83 -1.01 14.35
C GLU A 179 18.76 -1.70 12.97
N PRO A 180 19.44 -2.85 12.77
CA PRO A 180 19.31 -3.62 11.54
C PRO A 180 17.87 -4.05 11.28
N GLY A 181 17.36 -3.75 10.09
CA GLY A 181 15.98 -4.07 9.71
C GLY A 181 14.94 -3.08 10.23
N ALA A 182 15.34 -1.95 10.81
CA ALA A 182 14.43 -0.84 11.05
C ALA A 182 14.02 -0.18 9.72
N GLY A 183 12.80 0.37 9.69
CA GLY A 183 12.32 1.13 8.53
C GLY A 183 12.11 0.28 7.27
N PHE A 184 11.39 -0.83 7.43
CA PHE A 184 10.77 -1.54 6.31
C PHE A 184 9.84 -0.62 5.50
#